data_AF-A0A537JJQ9-F1
#
_entry.id   AF-A0A537JJQ9-F1
#
_cell.length_a   1.000
_cell.length_b   1.000
_cell.length_c   1.000
_cell.angle_alpha   90.00
_cell.angle_beta   90.00
_cell.angle_gamma   90.00
#
_symmetry.space_group_name_H-M   'P 1'
#
loop_
_entity.id
_entity.type
_entity.pdbx_description
1 polymer ?
#
loop_
_entity_poly.entity_id
_entity_poly.type
_entity_poly.pdbx_seq_one_letter_code
_entity_poly.pdbx_strand_id
1 'polypeptide(L)'
;MALMGIVVSLALPALNSRPTYLRADLQDLSLNLQVAREFGISRSQHYRVRVFSSGPPYKYAIEGYNGSAWVTARTITLRPKITFTGATLGLTAEFDTRGLLVSASP
;
A
#
# COMPACT_ATOMS: atom_id res chain seq x y z
N MET A 1 -0.07 -16.73 -4.81
CA MET A 1 0.09 -16.85 -3.35
C MET A 1 0.93 -15.72 -2.69
N ALA A 2 1.58 -14.81 -3.43
CA ALA A 2 2.46 -13.78 -2.84
C ALA A 2 1.76 -12.53 -2.24
N LEU A 3 0.48 -12.26 -2.59
CA LEU A 3 -0.26 -11.08 -2.10
C LEU A 3 -0.56 -11.12 -0.59
N MET A 4 -0.75 -12.31 -0.02
CA MET A 4 -1.09 -12.47 1.40
C MET A 4 0.05 -12.03 2.35
N GLY A 5 1.32 -12.24 1.97
CA GLY A 5 2.47 -11.88 2.81
C GLY A 5 2.67 -10.36 2.95
N ILE A 6 2.34 -9.59 1.91
CA ILE A 6 2.43 -8.12 1.91
C ILE A 6 1.31 -7.49 2.72
N VAL A 7 0.10 -8.05 2.61
CA VAL A 7 -1.02 -7.66 3.48
C VAL A 7 -0.62 -7.86 4.93
N VAL A 8 0.08 -8.95 5.24
CA VAL A 8 0.61 -9.20 6.59
C VAL A 8 1.67 -8.17 6.99
N SER A 9 2.69 -7.86 6.19
CA SER A 9 3.71 -6.86 6.59
C SER A 9 3.22 -5.40 6.65
N LEU A 10 2.26 -5.01 5.80
CA LEU A 10 1.61 -3.69 5.88
C LEU A 10 0.50 -3.61 6.93
N ALA A 11 -0.08 -4.74 7.35
CA ALA A 11 -1.15 -4.79 8.37
C ALA A 11 -0.69 -5.24 9.77
N LEU A 12 0.48 -5.85 9.91
CA LEU A 12 1.14 -6.15 11.19
C LEU A 12 1.30 -4.93 12.11
N PRO A 13 1.46 -3.69 11.62
CA PRO A 13 1.47 -2.53 12.50
C PRO A 13 0.08 -2.07 12.99
N ALA A 14 -1.02 -2.73 12.62
CA ALA A 14 -2.39 -2.18 12.78
C ALA A 14 -3.23 -2.76 13.93
N LEU A 15 -2.63 -3.40 14.95
CA LEU A 15 -3.41 -4.01 16.04
C LEU A 15 -3.77 -3.00 17.16
N ASN A 16 -4.41 -1.88 16.81
CA ASN A 16 -5.27 -1.12 17.74
C ASN A 16 -6.62 -0.74 17.12
N SER A 17 -6.92 -1.29 15.94
CA SER A 17 -8.21 -1.09 15.26
C SER A 17 -9.23 -2.06 15.86
N ARG A 18 -10.39 -1.56 16.32
CA ARG A 18 -11.46 -2.44 16.85
C ARG A 18 -11.78 -3.53 15.80
N PRO A 19 -12.08 -4.78 16.21
CA PRO A 19 -12.20 -5.94 15.31
C PRO A 19 -13.13 -5.74 14.10
N THR A 20 -14.13 -4.87 14.24
CA THR A 20 -15.12 -4.55 13.19
C THR A 20 -14.52 -3.83 11.97
N TYR A 21 -13.49 -3.00 12.14
CA TYR A 21 -12.91 -2.23 11.04
C TYR A 21 -11.74 -2.94 10.38
N LEU A 22 -10.99 -3.75 11.14
CA LEU A 22 -9.81 -4.47 10.65
C LEU A 22 -10.08 -5.24 9.35
N ARG A 23 -11.20 -5.96 9.25
CA ARG A 23 -11.54 -6.72 8.04
C ARG A 23 -11.78 -5.83 6.82
N ALA A 24 -12.53 -4.74 7.00
CA ALA A 24 -12.82 -3.80 5.92
C ALA A 24 -11.53 -3.10 5.46
N ASP A 25 -10.64 -2.74 6.38
CA ASP A 25 -9.39 -2.07 6.04
C ASP A 25 -8.37 -3.01 5.38
N LEU A 26 -8.32 -4.28 5.80
CA LEU A 26 -7.54 -5.32 5.10
C LEU A 26 -8.07 -5.55 3.67
N GLN A 27 -9.39 -5.55 3.50
CA GLN A 27 -10.01 -5.64 2.19
C GLN A 27 -9.67 -4.41 1.33
N ASP A 28 -9.83 -3.21 1.87
CA ASP A 28 -9.51 -1.95 1.19
C ASP A 28 -8.01 -1.91 0.80
N LEU A 29 -7.11 -2.35 1.68
CA LEU A 29 -5.69 -2.48 1.36
C LEU A 29 -5.43 -3.50 0.25
N SER A 30 -6.04 -4.69 0.34
CA SER A 30 -5.87 -5.74 -0.67
C SER A 30 -6.33 -5.28 -2.06
N LEU A 31 -7.44 -4.54 -2.14
CA LEU A 31 -7.95 -3.98 -3.38
C LEU A 31 -6.99 -2.93 -3.95
N ASN A 32 -6.44 -2.05 -3.11
CA ASN A 32 -5.49 -1.05 -3.59
C ASN A 32 -4.15 -1.64 -4.02
N LEU A 33 -3.70 -2.74 -3.38
CA LEU A 33 -2.54 -3.52 -3.86
C LEU A 33 -2.82 -4.17 -5.21
N GLN A 34 -4.04 -4.71 -5.42
CA GLN A 34 -4.45 -5.23 -6.72
C GLN A 34 -4.49 -4.13 -7.79
N VAL A 35 -5.01 -2.94 -7.48
CA VAL A 35 -5.00 -1.79 -8.39
C VAL A 35 -3.58 -1.38 -8.75
N ALA A 36 -2.67 -1.28 -7.78
CA ALA A 36 -1.26 -0.96 -8.06
C ALA A 36 -0.62 -2.02 -8.97
N ARG A 37 -0.89 -3.30 -8.73
CA ARG A 37 -0.44 -4.40 -9.59
C ARG A 37 -1.00 -4.29 -11.01
N GLU A 38 -2.29 -4.04 -11.16
CA GLU A 38 -2.95 -3.89 -12.46
C GLU A 38 -2.44 -2.67 -13.23
N PHE A 39 -2.13 -1.57 -12.54
CA PHE A 39 -1.48 -0.42 -13.15
C PHE A 39 -0.08 -0.77 -13.66
N GLY A 40 0.69 -1.54 -12.89
CA GLY A 40 2.00 -2.01 -13.33
C GLY A 40 1.95 -2.82 -14.62
N ILE A 41 0.99 -3.75 -14.70
CA ILE A 41 0.75 -4.59 -15.89
C ILE A 41 0.26 -3.74 -17.07
N SER A 42 -0.83 -2.98 -16.88
CA SER A 42 -1.51 -2.26 -17.97
C SER A 42 -0.67 -1.14 -18.56
N ARG A 43 0.15 -0.47 -17.75
CA ARG A 43 0.95 0.68 -18.18
C ARG A 43 2.40 0.32 -18.48
N SER A 44 2.78 -0.96 -18.31
CA SER A 44 4.15 -1.44 -18.50
C SER A 44 5.19 -0.59 -17.75
N GLN A 45 4.85 -0.21 -16.51
CA GLN A 45 5.67 0.63 -15.63
C GLN A 45 5.68 0.03 -14.22
N HIS A 46 6.64 0.40 -13.40
CA HIS A 46 6.64 -0.02 -11.99
C HIS A 46 5.60 0.81 -11.23
N TYR A 47 4.82 0.14 -10.38
CA TYR A 47 3.85 0.78 -9.51
C TYR A 47 4.05 0.31 -8.08
N ARG A 48 3.97 1.22 -7.11
CA ARG A 48 4.09 0.87 -5.69
C ARG A 48 3.00 1.48 -4.85
N VAL A 49 2.65 0.82 -3.76
CA VAL A 49 1.91 1.42 -2.65
C VAL A 49 2.92 1.92 -1.63
N ARG A 50 2.83 3.18 -1.19
CA ARG A 50 3.72 3.79 -0.20
C ARG A 50 2.95 4.44 0.94
N VAL A 51 3.28 4.12 2.18
CA VAL A 51 2.77 4.84 3.35
C VAL A 51 3.54 6.15 3.51
N PHE A 52 2.84 7.29 3.53
CA PHE A 52 3.49 8.61 3.56
C PHE A 52 2.94 9.57 4.61
N SER A 53 1.85 9.22 5.31
CA SER A 53 1.35 10.01 6.44
C SER A 53 1.78 9.41 7.77
N SER A 54 2.29 10.26 8.67
CA SER A 54 2.64 9.92 10.06
C SER A 54 1.52 10.25 11.07
N GLY A 55 0.39 10.80 10.63
CA GLY A 55 -0.72 11.18 11.51
C GLY A 55 -2.11 11.00 10.89
N PRO A 56 -3.17 11.04 11.73
CA PRO A 56 -4.54 10.89 11.28
C PRO A 56 -5.05 12.10 10.46
N PRO A 57 -5.86 11.88 9.41
CA PRO A 57 -6.16 10.57 8.86
C PRO A 57 -4.92 10.01 8.15
N TYR A 58 -4.60 8.76 8.45
CA TYR A 58 -3.46 8.08 7.83
C TYR A 58 -3.71 7.93 6.33
N LYS A 59 -2.63 7.92 5.54
CA LYS A 59 -2.70 7.89 4.08
C LYS A 59 -1.59 7.03 3.49
N TYR A 60 -1.92 6.35 2.39
CA TYR A 60 -0.94 5.80 1.46
C TYR A 60 -1.19 6.31 0.05
N ALA A 61 -0.14 6.27 -0.77
CA ALA A 61 -0.18 6.65 -2.17
C ALA A 61 0.05 5.42 -3.03
N ILE A 62 -0.65 5.33 -4.15
CA ILE A 62 -0.23 4.51 -5.30
C ILE A 62 0.63 5.42 -6.16
N GLU A 63 1.88 5.04 -6.39
CA GLU A 63 2.86 5.78 -7.16
C GLU A 63 3.28 4.99 -8.38
N GLY A 64 3.42 5.66 -9.53
CA GLY A 64 4.01 5.09 -10.75
C GLY A 64 5.41 5.64 -10.97
N TYR A 65 6.33 4.79 -11.42
CA TYR A 65 7.68 5.21 -11.80
C TYR A 65 7.70 5.70 -13.26
N ASN A 66 8.08 6.96 -13.46
CA ASN A 66 8.11 7.56 -14.81
C ASN A 66 9.49 7.43 -15.51
N GLY A 67 10.41 6.62 -14.97
CA GLY A 67 11.78 6.50 -15.48
C GLY A 67 12.81 7.39 -14.76
N SER A 68 12.36 8.34 -13.95
CA SER A 68 13.24 9.23 -13.16
C SER A 68 12.80 9.32 -11.70
N ALA A 69 11.50 9.44 -11.45
CA ALA A 69 10.93 9.61 -10.12
C ALA A 69 9.62 8.83 -9.95
N TRP A 70 9.26 8.63 -8.69
CA TRP A 70 7.95 8.13 -8.29
C TRP A 70 6.94 9.27 -8.27
N VAL A 71 5.87 9.13 -9.03
CA VAL A 71 4.80 10.13 -9.13
C VAL A 71 3.52 9.56 -8.55
N THR A 72 2.87 10.32 -7.66
CA THR A 72 1.59 9.90 -7.08
C THR A 72 0.50 9.84 -8.16
N ALA A 73 -0.02 8.65 -8.39
CA ALA A 73 -1.17 8.42 -9.26
C ALA A 73 -2.49 8.50 -8.49
N ARG A 74 -2.48 8.06 -7.22
CA ARG A 74 -3.66 8.07 -6.35
C ARG A 74 -3.28 8.22 -4.89
N THR A 75 -4.02 9.03 -4.16
CA THR A 75 -3.94 9.11 -2.69
C THR A 75 -5.15 8.40 -2.08
N ILE A 76 -4.90 7.56 -1.08
CA ILE A 76 -5.94 6.84 -0.34
C ILE A 76 -5.88 7.28 1.12
N THR A 77 -7.02 7.77 1.60
CA THR A 77 -7.21 8.16 3.00
C THR A 77 -7.84 6.99 3.75
N LEU A 78 -7.19 6.53 4.82
CA LEU A 78 -7.71 5.45 5.65
C LEU A 78 -8.85 5.94 6.54
N ARG A 79 -9.65 4.99 7.03
CA ARG A 79 -10.75 5.29 7.95
C ARG A 79 -10.22 5.91 9.25
N PRO A 80 -10.97 6.81 9.92
CA PRO A 80 -10.50 7.57 11.08
C PRO A 80 -10.04 6.77 12.31
N LYS A 81 -10.29 5.45 12.35
CA LYS A 81 -9.93 4.55 13.45
C LYS A 81 -8.74 3.62 13.11
N ILE A 82 -8.16 3.76 11.92
CA ILE A 82 -6.92 3.07 11.58
C ILE A 82 -5.76 3.95 11.97
N THR A 83 -4.78 3.34 12.64
CA THR A 83 -3.53 3.98 13.03
C THR A 83 -2.38 3.16 12.49
N PHE A 84 -1.47 3.82 11.79
CA PHE A 84 -0.17 3.24 11.50
C PHE A 84 0.77 3.50 12.68
N THR A 85 1.55 2.51 13.10
CA THR A 85 2.66 2.77 14.03
C THR A 85 3.72 3.60 13.30
N GLY A 86 4.49 4.43 14.01
CA GLY A 86 5.50 5.29 13.38
C GLY A 86 6.54 4.54 12.54
N ALA A 87 6.72 3.23 12.77
CA ALA A 87 7.62 2.35 12.03
C ALA A 87 7.16 2.02 10.60
N THR A 88 5.96 2.44 10.19
CA THR A 88 5.43 2.14 8.85
C THR A 88 5.65 3.25 7.84
N LEU A 89 6.05 4.43 8.29
CA LEU A 89 6.25 5.56 7.40
C LEU A 89 7.39 5.21 6.46
N GLY A 90 7.16 5.29 5.15
CA GLY A 90 8.15 4.85 4.15
C GLY A 90 7.91 3.42 3.64
N LEU A 91 7.13 2.58 4.33
CA LEU A 91 6.84 1.23 3.86
C LEU A 91 6.28 1.26 2.43
N THR A 92 6.91 0.47 1.58
CA THR A 92 6.54 0.32 0.18
C THR A 92 6.19 -1.13 -0.15
N ALA A 93 5.29 -1.30 -1.13
CA ALA A 93 5.07 -2.56 -1.83
C ALA A 93 5.08 -2.27 -3.33
N GLU A 94 6.14 -2.69 -4.02
CA GLU A 94 6.39 -2.40 -5.43
C GLU A 94 6.10 -3.60 -6.32
N PHE A 95 5.39 -3.35 -7.41
CA PHE A 95 5.06 -4.29 -8.47
C PHE A 95 5.77 -3.93 -9.77
N ASP A 96 6.39 -4.92 -10.40
CA ASP A 96 6.98 -4.79 -11.75
C ASP A 96 5.91 -4.78 -12.86
N THR A 97 6.37 -4.67 -14.09
CA THR A 97 5.52 -4.66 -15.30
C THR A 97 4.76 -5.97 -15.56
N ARG A 98 5.11 -7.05 -14.84
CA ARG A 98 4.41 -8.35 -14.88
C ARG A 98 3.47 -8.52 -13.68
N GLY A 99 3.39 -7.51 -12.82
CA GLY A 99 2.62 -7.53 -11.60
C GLY A 99 3.20 -8.48 -10.54
N LEU A 100 4.50 -8.74 -10.58
CA LEU A 100 5.23 -9.45 -9.54
C LEU A 100 5.68 -8.45 -8.48
N LEU A 101 5.58 -8.82 -7.20
CA LEU A 101 6.18 -8.02 -6.14
C LEU A 101 7.70 -8.11 -6.25
N VAL A 102 8.36 -6.97 -6.38
CA VAL A 102 9.83 -6.90 -6.55
C VAL A 102 10.54 -6.22 -5.38
N SER A 103 9.84 -5.39 -4.60
CA SER A 103 10.38 -4.83 -3.37
C SER A 103 9.28 -4.63 -2.33
N ALA A 104 9.62 -4.95 -1.09
CA ALA A 104 8.88 -4.54 0.10
C ALA A 104 9.90 -4.10 1.15
N SER A 105 10.11 -2.79 1.31
CA SER A 105 11.05 -2.24 2.28
C SER A 105 10.41 -1.09 3.08
N PRO A 106 10.85 -0.87 4.34
CA PRO A 106 10.63 0.38 5.08
C PRO A 106 11.26 1.58 4.38
#